data_AF-A0A5R9M777-F1
#
_entry.id   AF-A0A5R9M777-F1
#
_cell.length_a   1.000
_cell.length_b   1.000
_cell.length_c   1.000
_cell.angle_alpha   90.00
_cell.angle_beta   90.00
_cell.angle_gamma   90.00
#
_symmetry.space_group_name_H-M   'P 1'
#
loop_
_entity.id
_entity.type
_entity.pdbx_description
1 polymer ?
#
loop_
_entity_poly.entity_id
_entity_poly.type
_entity_poly.pdbx_seq_one_letter_code
_entity_poly.pdbx_strand_id
1 'polypeptide(L)'
;MLIRTLPDPVPPARHEIPPSYISRLATLHGLDVNGLWLQITQPVYPGAGRRVVVPGRLAALTGRSVHALAGAMPELRDPAPNWEMFRHQPQTGCHLCDARHPGGQVVRLLPHHVYVCLRHSTWIGPPDIDHPAVDLTRFPEIIDAQRRHLLLLRRYGWAATYDAVLTGLMICAHIWSPDGRPTPFGSWDTWDDRIDVLIPFDRKKQDYVDYSTSRLFAAVYPEAVALAPLIASPFWRRLAGGTEAEQARFLAEVAGRVTYPYSPTDRGGDAVAHWALADSWRPPSRPLTTYTPGRVRGTLPGIAANRLARHEKSAMWFSRLRRNQGRTLLFHGHLKPVLLRDRDPQYVKWEGTIWHSTRTDDQMKEQVEKMRRTLEGTDPRLPHQCAESARSTFTHRPGRPLPGRSSTR
;
A
#
# COMPACT_ATOMS: atom_id res chain seq x y z
N MET A 1 12.65 35.62 -20.50
CA MET A 1 12.00 36.09 -19.25
C MET A 1 12.91 35.74 -18.09
N LEU A 2 13.40 36.75 -17.37
CA LEU A 2 14.11 36.55 -16.10
C LEU A 2 13.06 36.26 -15.03
N ILE A 3 13.07 35.05 -14.46
CA ILE A 3 12.21 34.69 -13.35
C ILE A 3 12.82 35.29 -12.09
N ARG A 4 12.09 36.22 -11.45
CA ARG A 4 12.52 36.82 -10.18
C ARG A 4 12.29 35.82 -9.06
N THR A 5 13.29 35.67 -8.19
CA THR A 5 13.17 34.85 -6.98
C THR A 5 12.13 35.43 -6.03
N LEU A 6 11.27 34.57 -5.48
CA LEU A 6 10.28 34.94 -4.48
C LEU A 6 10.95 35.28 -3.14
N PRO A 7 10.43 36.26 -2.37
CA PRO A 7 10.87 36.47 -1.01
C PRO A 7 10.46 35.27 -0.13
N ASP A 8 11.36 34.72 0.68
CA ASP A 8 11.11 33.62 1.63
C ASP A 8 10.32 32.39 1.11
N PRO A 9 10.83 31.69 0.09
CA PRO A 9 10.15 30.52 -0.47
C PRO A 9 10.20 29.33 0.49
N VAL A 10 9.05 28.99 1.05
CA VAL A 10 8.86 27.84 1.95
C VAL A 10 9.32 26.53 1.28
N PRO A 11 9.91 25.58 2.02
CA PRO A 11 10.35 24.33 1.43
C PRO A 11 9.16 23.48 0.97
N PRO A 12 9.32 22.74 -0.15
CA PRO A 12 8.35 21.71 -0.52
C PRO A 12 8.32 20.62 0.55
N ALA A 13 7.15 20.02 0.75
CA ALA A 13 7.02 18.83 1.57
C ALA A 13 7.60 17.61 0.86
N ARG A 14 8.00 16.60 1.65
CA ARG A 14 8.48 15.33 1.08
C ARG A 14 7.39 14.66 0.26
N HIS A 15 7.74 14.31 -0.96
CA HIS A 15 6.87 13.73 -1.99
C HIS A 15 5.71 14.63 -2.43
N GLU A 16 5.78 15.93 -2.19
CA GLU A 16 4.81 16.88 -2.72
C GLU A 16 4.82 16.88 -4.26
N ILE A 17 3.64 17.01 -4.87
CA ILE A 17 3.54 17.17 -6.33
C ILE A 17 3.73 18.65 -6.69
N PRO A 18 4.36 18.99 -7.84
CA PRO A 18 4.60 20.38 -8.19
C PRO A 18 3.35 21.26 -8.24
N PRO A 19 2.16 20.82 -8.74
CA PRO A 19 0.94 21.62 -8.67
C PRO A 19 0.57 22.06 -7.25
N SER A 20 0.74 21.18 -6.25
CA SER A 20 0.52 21.50 -4.83
C SER A 20 1.49 22.59 -4.36
N TYR A 21 2.78 22.37 -4.61
CA TYR A 21 3.82 23.29 -4.14
C TYR A 21 3.68 24.68 -4.78
N ILE A 22 3.41 24.72 -6.09
CA ILE A 22 3.26 25.97 -6.86
C ILE A 22 2.01 26.73 -6.42
N SER A 23 0.89 26.04 -6.22
CA SER A 23 -0.34 26.64 -5.70
C SER A 23 -0.12 27.27 -4.32
N ARG A 24 0.63 26.57 -3.45
CA ARG A 24 0.98 27.09 -2.12
C ARG A 24 1.89 28.31 -2.16
N LEU A 25 2.92 28.30 -3.02
CA LEU A 25 3.78 29.47 -3.23
C LEU A 25 2.97 30.67 -3.75
N ALA A 26 2.13 30.45 -4.76
CA ALA A 26 1.29 31.50 -5.31
C ALA A 26 0.37 32.10 -4.24
N THR A 27 -0.29 31.26 -3.44
CA THR A 27 -1.15 31.69 -2.34
C THR A 27 -0.41 32.52 -1.30
N LEU A 28 0.81 32.10 -0.89
CA LEU A 28 1.62 32.83 0.10
C LEU A 28 2.07 34.21 -0.37
N HIS A 29 2.26 34.38 -1.68
CA HIS A 29 2.77 35.62 -2.26
C HIS A 29 1.70 36.45 -2.98
N GLY A 30 0.41 36.08 -2.87
CA GLY A 30 -0.68 36.79 -3.53
C GLY A 30 -0.60 36.76 -5.06
N LEU A 31 -0.04 35.71 -5.64
CA LEU A 31 0.14 35.55 -7.08
C LEU A 31 -0.97 34.70 -7.69
N ASP A 32 -1.27 34.93 -8.98
CA ASP A 32 -2.13 34.03 -9.74
C ASP A 32 -1.45 32.67 -9.97
N VAL A 33 -2.11 31.60 -9.53
CA VAL A 33 -1.60 30.22 -9.61
C VAL A 33 -1.35 29.82 -11.06
N ASN A 34 -2.23 30.19 -11.98
CA ASN A 34 -2.12 29.81 -13.39
C ASN A 34 -0.97 30.56 -14.09
N GLY A 35 -0.84 31.85 -13.82
CA GLY A 35 0.28 32.67 -14.28
C GLY A 35 1.61 32.13 -13.80
N LEU A 36 1.73 31.80 -12.51
CA LEU A 36 2.94 31.22 -11.96
C LEU A 36 3.25 29.84 -12.57
N TRP A 37 2.23 28.99 -12.71
CA TRP A 37 2.33 27.69 -13.36
C TRP A 37 2.86 27.80 -14.79
N LEU A 38 2.36 28.74 -15.59
CA LEU A 38 2.79 28.93 -16.98
C LEU A 38 4.26 29.38 -17.08
N GLN A 39 4.75 30.20 -16.14
CA GLN A 39 6.13 30.68 -16.13
C GLN A 39 7.13 29.54 -15.90
N ILE A 40 6.82 28.63 -14.98
CA ILE A 40 7.73 27.55 -14.55
C ILE A 40 7.53 26.21 -15.27
N THR A 41 6.54 26.11 -16.15
CA THR A 41 6.27 24.90 -16.93
C THR A 41 6.48 25.12 -18.42
N GLN A 42 6.63 24.02 -19.16
CA GLN A 42 6.63 24.01 -20.62
C GLN A 42 5.79 22.85 -21.16
N PRO A 43 5.24 22.95 -22.39
CA PRO A 43 4.63 21.81 -23.06
C PRO A 43 5.61 20.63 -23.15
N VAL A 44 5.12 19.40 -22.99
CA VAL A 44 5.96 18.19 -23.14
C VAL A 44 6.56 18.11 -24.54
N TYR A 45 5.80 18.53 -25.55
CA TYR A 45 6.21 18.71 -26.94
C TYR A 45 5.44 19.92 -27.52
N PRO A 46 5.89 20.51 -28.64
CA PRO A 46 5.19 21.63 -29.28
C PRO A 46 3.70 21.31 -29.54
N GLY A 47 2.80 22.18 -29.08
CA GLY A 47 1.35 21.97 -29.19
C GLY A 47 0.71 21.04 -28.14
N ALA A 48 1.50 20.43 -27.24
CA ALA A 48 0.95 19.58 -26.19
C ALA A 48 0.12 20.38 -25.18
N GLY A 49 -1.10 19.92 -24.91
CA GLY A 49 -1.91 20.43 -23.79
C GLY A 49 -1.38 20.01 -22.41
N ARG A 50 -0.47 19.03 -22.34
CA ARG A 50 0.20 18.58 -21.11
C ARG A 50 1.47 19.42 -20.90
N ARG A 51 1.67 19.89 -19.67
CA ARG A 51 2.84 20.70 -19.30
C ARG A 51 3.63 20.01 -18.19
N VAL A 52 4.95 20.14 -18.26
CA VAL A 52 5.88 19.64 -17.24
C VAL A 52 6.64 20.81 -16.64
N VAL A 53 6.96 20.70 -15.36
CA VAL A 53 7.76 21.70 -14.66
C VAL A 53 9.18 21.67 -15.20
N VAL A 54 9.74 22.85 -15.45
CA VAL A 54 11.14 23.01 -15.83
C VAL A 54 11.95 23.22 -14.55
N PRO A 55 12.79 22.25 -14.11
CA PRO A 55 13.43 22.31 -12.80
C PRO A 55 14.27 23.58 -12.58
N GLY A 56 15.02 24.02 -13.60
CA GLY A 56 15.81 25.25 -13.53
C GLY A 56 14.98 26.52 -13.33
N ARG A 57 13.76 26.58 -13.86
CA ARG A 57 12.84 27.71 -13.67
C ARG A 57 12.27 27.74 -12.26
N LEU A 58 11.89 26.57 -11.73
CA LEU A 58 11.43 26.46 -10.35
C LEU A 58 12.55 26.74 -9.34
N ALA A 59 13.78 26.32 -9.65
CA ALA A 59 14.98 26.65 -8.88
C ALA A 59 15.21 28.17 -8.84
N ALA A 60 15.18 28.85 -9.99
CA ALA A 60 15.31 30.30 -10.06
C ALA A 60 14.20 31.04 -9.27
N LEU A 61 12.95 30.56 -9.38
CA LEU A 61 11.81 31.12 -8.66
C LEU A 61 11.98 30.99 -7.13
N THR A 62 12.51 29.87 -6.65
CA THR A 62 12.55 29.54 -5.22
C THR A 62 13.92 29.77 -4.58
N GLY A 63 14.95 30.15 -5.34
CA GLY A 63 16.33 30.24 -4.86
C GLY A 63 16.92 28.89 -4.39
N ARG A 64 16.21 27.77 -4.59
CA ARG A 64 16.65 26.42 -4.19
C ARG A 64 17.37 25.74 -5.33
N SER A 65 18.32 24.86 -5.01
CA SER A 65 18.96 24.03 -6.03
C SER A 65 17.96 23.04 -6.64
N VAL A 66 18.15 22.70 -7.92
CA VAL A 66 17.39 21.64 -8.60
C VAL A 66 17.49 20.33 -7.81
N HIS A 67 18.66 20.01 -7.27
CA HIS A 67 18.89 18.82 -6.45
C HIS A 67 18.01 18.79 -5.19
N ALA A 68 17.93 19.91 -4.44
CA ALA A 68 17.09 19.99 -3.25
C ALA A 68 15.60 19.83 -3.59
N LEU A 69 15.16 20.43 -4.71
CA LEU A 69 13.79 20.30 -5.21
C LEU A 69 13.48 18.86 -5.63
N ALA A 70 14.39 18.19 -6.36
CA ALA A 70 14.24 16.79 -6.78
C ALA A 70 14.26 15.81 -5.60
N GLY A 71 15.00 16.11 -4.53
CA GLY A 71 14.97 15.34 -3.29
C GLY A 71 13.57 15.28 -2.68
N ALA A 72 12.86 16.42 -2.67
CA ALA A 72 11.51 16.53 -2.14
C ALA A 72 10.42 16.09 -3.13
N MET A 73 10.51 16.45 -4.40
CA MET A 73 9.45 16.25 -5.41
C MET A 73 9.83 15.17 -6.44
N PRO A 74 9.16 14.00 -6.44
CA PRO A 74 9.48 12.89 -7.33
C PRO A 74 9.46 13.24 -8.82
N GLU A 75 8.58 14.16 -9.24
CA GLU A 75 8.43 14.60 -10.64
C GLU A 75 9.63 15.37 -11.19
N LEU A 76 10.52 15.86 -10.33
CA LEU A 76 11.71 16.62 -10.76
C LEU A 76 12.99 15.79 -10.73
N ARG A 77 12.90 14.50 -10.38
CA ARG A 77 14.06 13.61 -10.33
C ARG A 77 14.47 13.19 -11.73
N ASP A 78 15.78 13.16 -11.93
CA ASP A 78 16.42 12.65 -13.13
C ASP A 78 17.54 11.67 -12.72
N PRO A 79 17.47 10.38 -13.09
CA PRO A 79 16.39 9.75 -13.85
C PRO A 79 15.04 9.74 -13.10
N ALA A 80 13.96 9.66 -13.86
CA ALA A 80 12.61 9.55 -13.30
C ALA A 80 12.50 8.30 -12.40
N PRO A 81 11.78 8.39 -11.27
CA PRO A 81 11.59 7.26 -10.39
C PRO A 81 10.67 6.21 -11.04
N ASN A 82 10.72 4.98 -10.53
CA ASN A 82 9.71 3.99 -10.90
C ASN A 82 8.33 4.40 -10.37
N TRP A 83 7.45 4.85 -11.28
CA TRP A 83 6.11 5.31 -10.96
C TRP A 83 5.19 4.22 -10.40
N GLU A 84 5.48 2.94 -10.66
CA GLU A 84 4.73 1.81 -10.07
C GLU A 84 4.93 1.71 -8.54
N MET A 85 5.99 2.32 -7.98
CA MET A 85 6.19 2.35 -6.53
C MET A 85 5.22 3.29 -5.81
N PHE A 86 4.58 4.17 -6.56
CA PHE A 86 3.74 5.25 -6.05
C PHE A 86 2.27 5.03 -6.37
N ARG A 87 1.41 5.50 -5.48
CA ARG A 87 -0.04 5.52 -5.72
C ARG A 87 -0.34 6.33 -6.96
N HIS A 88 -1.22 5.83 -7.83
CA HIS A 88 -1.63 6.52 -9.04
C HIS A 88 -2.30 7.88 -8.78
N GLN A 89 -2.94 8.04 -7.63
CA GLN A 89 -3.63 9.26 -7.25
C GLN A 89 -2.87 9.98 -6.12
N PRO A 90 -2.49 11.25 -6.33
CA PRO A 90 -2.00 12.10 -5.25
C PRO A 90 -3.05 12.31 -4.17
N GLN A 91 -2.61 12.44 -2.92
CA GLN A 91 -3.48 12.58 -1.75
C GLN A 91 -2.80 13.39 -0.65
N THR A 92 -3.56 13.79 0.36
CA THR A 92 -2.98 14.35 1.58
C THR A 92 -2.18 13.34 2.37
N GLY A 93 -1.22 13.86 3.13
CA GLY A 93 -0.43 13.07 4.07
C GLY A 93 -1.00 13.15 5.49
N CYS A 94 -0.07 13.14 6.45
CA CYS A 94 -0.39 13.40 7.84
C CYS A 94 -0.57 14.90 8.06
N HIS A 95 -1.75 15.31 8.52
CA HIS A 95 -2.08 16.72 8.77
C HIS A 95 -1.10 17.41 9.74
N LEU A 96 -0.54 16.68 10.73
CA LEU A 96 0.45 17.21 11.67
C LEU A 96 1.83 17.45 11.00
N CYS A 97 2.19 16.65 9.99
CA CYS A 97 3.36 16.98 9.16
C CYS A 97 3.08 18.20 8.29
N ASP A 98 1.87 18.26 7.74
CA ASP A 98 1.47 19.24 6.73
C ASP A 98 1.27 20.62 7.34
N ALA A 99 0.91 20.71 8.62
CA ALA A 99 0.77 21.98 9.36
C ALA A 99 2.03 22.86 9.36
N ARG A 100 3.22 22.29 9.09
CA ARG A 100 4.51 23.03 9.01
C ARG A 100 4.71 23.72 7.67
N HIS A 101 3.81 23.49 6.71
CA HIS A 101 3.94 23.90 5.33
C HIS A 101 2.78 24.85 5.00
N PRO A 102 2.96 26.18 5.17
CA PRO A 102 1.87 27.14 4.99
C PRO A 102 1.52 27.31 3.50
N GLY A 103 0.45 28.06 3.23
CA GLY A 103 0.01 28.37 1.86
C GLY A 103 -1.09 27.46 1.31
N GLY A 104 -1.63 26.53 2.12
CA GLY A 104 -2.73 25.65 1.73
C GLY A 104 -2.41 24.17 1.89
N GLN A 105 -3.26 23.34 1.28
CA GLN A 105 -3.18 21.87 1.38
C GLN A 105 -1.93 21.32 0.71
N VAL A 106 -1.26 20.37 1.38
CA VAL A 106 -0.11 19.64 0.82
C VAL A 106 -0.59 18.34 0.20
N VAL A 107 -0.50 18.23 -1.12
CA VAL A 107 -0.83 17.01 -1.86
C VAL A 107 0.44 16.30 -2.30
N ARG A 108 0.51 15.00 -2.02
CA ARG A 108 1.71 14.18 -2.18
C ARG A 108 1.45 12.96 -3.04
N LEU A 109 2.51 12.55 -3.73
CA LEU A 109 2.59 11.26 -4.37
C LEU A 109 3.16 10.25 -3.36
N LEU A 110 2.30 9.59 -2.59
CA LEU A 110 2.74 8.65 -1.56
C LEU A 110 3.08 7.28 -2.16
N PRO A 111 4.16 6.63 -1.70
CA PRO A 111 4.43 5.23 -2.02
C PRO A 111 3.32 4.30 -1.52
N HIS A 112 3.18 3.14 -2.16
CA HIS A 112 2.18 2.15 -1.74
C HIS A 112 2.38 1.66 -0.31
N HIS A 113 3.63 1.54 0.16
CA HIS A 113 3.97 0.97 1.46
C HIS A 113 3.79 1.91 2.67
N VAL A 114 3.30 3.14 2.48
CA VAL A 114 3.20 4.15 3.55
C VAL A 114 1.76 4.29 4.03
N TYR A 115 1.33 3.49 5.02
CA TYR A 115 -0.01 3.61 5.62
C TYR A 115 -0.02 4.34 6.96
N VAL A 116 1.11 4.38 7.67
CA VAL A 116 1.22 5.09 8.95
C VAL A 116 2.31 6.15 8.88
N CYS A 117 1.99 7.34 9.39
CA CYS A 117 2.98 8.35 9.72
C CYS A 117 3.67 7.96 11.04
N LEU A 118 4.81 7.29 10.96
CA LEU A 118 5.57 6.86 12.14
C LEU A 118 6.01 8.01 13.07
N ARG A 119 6.07 9.25 12.56
CA ARG A 119 6.45 10.43 13.35
C ARG A 119 5.36 10.86 14.31
N HIS A 120 4.12 10.80 13.86
CA HIS A 120 2.97 11.32 14.60
C HIS A 120 1.98 10.22 14.98
N SER A 121 2.33 8.96 14.72
CA SER A 121 1.48 7.79 14.98
C SER A 121 0.10 7.93 14.35
N THR A 122 0.00 8.40 13.10
CA THR A 122 -1.31 8.58 12.44
C THR A 122 -1.51 7.69 11.21
N TRP A 123 -2.73 7.18 11.03
CA TRP A 123 -3.15 6.42 9.85
C TRP A 123 -3.39 7.35 8.65
N ILE A 124 -2.81 7.03 7.49
CA ILE A 124 -2.78 7.85 6.26
C ILE A 124 -3.02 7.07 4.96
N GLY A 125 -3.42 5.79 5.01
CA GLY A 125 -3.77 5.05 3.80
C GLY A 125 -4.32 3.67 4.09
N PRO A 126 -4.97 2.97 3.14
CA PRO A 126 -5.05 3.27 1.72
C PRO A 126 -5.96 4.46 1.39
N PRO A 127 -5.83 5.04 0.18
CA PRO A 127 -6.67 6.15 -0.25
C PRO A 127 -8.14 5.74 -0.26
N ASP A 128 -8.99 6.52 0.40
CA ASP A 128 -10.45 6.41 0.33
C ASP A 128 -11.02 7.76 -0.13
N ILE A 129 -11.55 8.55 0.80
CA ILE A 129 -11.74 9.99 0.65
C ILE A 129 -10.65 10.71 1.47
N ASP A 130 -10.30 11.96 1.13
CA ASP A 130 -9.25 12.75 1.81
C ASP A 130 -9.69 13.16 3.24
N HIS A 131 -10.01 12.16 4.06
CA HIS A 131 -10.35 12.29 5.47
C HIS A 131 -9.10 12.62 6.30
N PRO A 132 -9.28 13.31 7.43
CA PRO A 132 -8.18 13.60 8.33
C PRO A 132 -7.53 12.30 8.82
N ALA A 133 -6.21 12.32 8.89
CA ALA A 133 -5.42 11.21 9.43
C ALA A 133 -5.84 10.89 10.87
N VAL A 134 -5.93 9.59 11.20
CA VAL A 134 -6.45 9.09 12.48
C VAL A 134 -5.31 8.87 13.46
N ASP A 135 -5.47 9.25 14.73
CA ASP A 135 -4.49 8.92 15.78
C ASP A 135 -4.49 7.42 16.11
N LEU A 136 -3.30 6.84 16.17
CA LEU A 136 -3.04 5.43 16.48
C LEU A 136 -2.32 5.22 17.81
N THR A 137 -2.26 6.23 18.69
CA THR A 137 -1.67 6.10 20.04
C THR A 137 -2.19 4.89 20.82
N ARG A 138 -3.46 4.51 20.62
CA ARG A 138 -4.11 3.34 21.25
C ARG A 138 -3.82 2.00 20.55
N PHE A 139 -3.10 2.01 19.43
CA PHE A 139 -2.85 0.83 18.57
C PHE A 139 -1.37 0.69 18.21
N PRO A 140 -0.48 0.44 19.19
CA PRO A 140 0.95 0.27 18.92
C PRO A 140 1.25 -0.83 17.90
N GLU A 141 0.41 -1.87 17.83
CA GLU A 141 0.55 -2.98 16.89
C GLU A 141 0.39 -2.55 15.42
N ILE A 142 -0.43 -1.53 15.13
CA ILE A 142 -0.57 -0.95 13.78
C ILE A 142 0.69 -0.16 13.40
N ILE A 143 1.29 0.53 14.36
CA ILE A 143 2.55 1.27 14.18
C ILE A 143 3.70 0.28 13.94
N ASP A 144 3.77 -0.79 14.74
CA ASP A 144 4.78 -1.85 14.58
C ASP A 144 4.61 -2.62 13.27
N ALA A 145 3.37 -2.82 12.81
CA ALA A 145 3.10 -3.35 11.48
C ALA A 145 3.71 -2.45 10.39
N GLN A 146 3.59 -1.11 10.49
CA GLN A 146 4.26 -0.22 9.54
C GLN A 146 5.79 -0.37 9.58
N ARG A 147 6.40 -0.51 10.76
CA ARG A 147 7.85 -0.74 10.89
C ARG A 147 8.26 -2.05 10.21
N ARG A 148 7.53 -3.14 10.46
CA ARG A 148 7.74 -4.45 9.81
C ARG A 148 7.55 -4.39 8.31
N HIS A 149 6.54 -3.66 7.82
CA HIS A 149 6.32 -3.44 6.39
C HIS A 149 7.53 -2.75 5.73
N LEU A 150 8.15 -1.76 6.39
CA LEU A 150 9.38 -1.14 5.87
C LEU A 150 10.58 -2.10 5.88
N LEU A 151 10.65 -3.05 6.80
CA LEU A 151 11.68 -4.11 6.79
C LEU A 151 11.47 -5.09 5.63
N LEU A 152 10.21 -5.47 5.35
CA LEU A 152 9.85 -6.29 4.19
C LEU A 152 10.26 -5.60 2.89
N LEU A 153 9.97 -4.30 2.77
CA LEU A 153 10.37 -3.50 1.62
C LEU A 153 11.89 -3.55 1.38
N ARG A 154 12.68 -3.44 2.44
CA ARG A 154 14.16 -3.52 2.36
C ARG A 154 14.64 -4.90 1.96
N ARG A 155 13.96 -5.96 2.41
CA ARG A 155 14.35 -7.36 2.17
C ARG A 155 13.94 -7.89 0.80
N TYR A 156 12.71 -7.63 0.37
CA TYR A 156 12.11 -8.23 -0.82
C TYR A 156 11.91 -7.24 -1.98
N GLY A 157 12.22 -5.96 -1.77
CA GLY A 157 11.96 -4.91 -2.73
C GLY A 157 10.47 -4.54 -2.80
N TRP A 158 10.16 -3.52 -3.59
CA TRP A 158 8.83 -2.89 -3.59
C TRP A 158 7.75 -3.77 -4.20
N ALA A 159 8.02 -4.48 -5.30
CA ALA A 159 7.00 -5.22 -6.05
C ALA A 159 6.48 -6.41 -5.24
N ALA A 160 7.39 -7.24 -4.71
CA ALA A 160 7.02 -8.38 -3.86
C ALA A 160 6.33 -7.92 -2.56
N THR A 161 6.79 -6.82 -1.96
CA THR A 161 6.17 -6.27 -0.75
C THR A 161 4.77 -5.72 -1.02
N TYR A 162 4.59 -5.01 -2.14
CA TYR A 162 3.29 -4.50 -2.58
C TYR A 162 2.28 -5.64 -2.74
N ASP A 163 2.65 -6.66 -3.52
CA ASP A 163 1.82 -7.85 -3.71
C ASP A 163 1.50 -8.53 -2.38
N ALA A 164 2.53 -8.79 -1.57
CA ALA A 164 2.36 -9.54 -0.34
C ALA A 164 1.46 -8.87 0.69
N VAL A 165 1.56 -7.55 0.86
CA VAL A 165 0.70 -6.81 1.77
C VAL A 165 -0.73 -6.72 1.23
N LEU A 166 -0.93 -6.50 -0.07
CA LEU A 166 -2.27 -6.49 -0.66
C LEU A 166 -2.95 -7.87 -0.57
N THR A 167 -2.22 -8.95 -0.85
CA THR A 167 -2.72 -10.31 -0.68
C THR A 167 -3.01 -10.60 0.79
N GLY A 168 -2.16 -10.19 1.73
CA GLY A 168 -2.44 -10.33 3.16
C GLY A 168 -3.71 -9.61 3.59
N LEU A 169 -3.93 -8.38 3.09
CA LEU A 169 -5.17 -7.62 3.33
C LEU A 169 -6.39 -8.31 2.71
N MET A 170 -6.26 -8.86 1.51
CA MET A 170 -7.31 -9.62 0.83
C MET A 170 -7.69 -10.89 1.61
N ILE A 171 -6.71 -11.67 2.06
CA ILE A 171 -6.93 -12.85 2.90
C ILE A 171 -7.67 -12.44 4.19
N CYS A 172 -7.19 -11.40 4.90
CA CYS A 172 -7.87 -10.92 6.11
C CYS A 172 -9.30 -10.45 5.82
N ALA A 173 -9.55 -9.83 4.65
CA ALA A 173 -10.88 -9.41 4.23
C ALA A 173 -11.82 -10.59 3.95
N HIS A 174 -11.34 -11.67 3.33
CA HIS A 174 -12.12 -12.90 3.16
C HIS A 174 -12.43 -13.56 4.50
N ILE A 175 -11.42 -13.67 5.37
CA ILE A 175 -11.57 -14.16 6.73
C ILE A 175 -12.66 -13.36 7.44
N TRP A 176 -12.62 -12.03 7.41
CA TRP A 176 -13.60 -11.16 8.09
C TRP A 176 -15.00 -11.15 7.48
N SER A 177 -15.20 -11.75 6.30
CA SER A 177 -16.51 -11.87 5.66
C SER A 177 -17.45 -12.76 6.50
N PRO A 178 -18.79 -12.55 6.48
CA PRO A 178 -19.73 -13.42 7.19
C PRO A 178 -19.54 -14.91 6.90
N ASP A 179 -19.29 -15.23 5.62
CA ASP A 179 -19.08 -16.61 5.15
C ASP A 179 -17.81 -17.24 5.75
N GLY A 180 -16.88 -16.40 6.21
CA GLY A 180 -15.61 -16.80 6.81
C GLY A 180 -15.58 -16.75 8.33
N ARG A 181 -16.70 -16.46 9.05
CA ARG A 181 -16.76 -16.42 10.53
C ARG A 181 -17.21 -17.77 11.15
N PRO A 182 -16.29 -18.67 11.52
CA PRO A 182 -16.59 -19.83 12.35
C PRO A 182 -16.73 -19.42 13.82
N THR A 183 -17.79 -19.92 14.47
CA THR A 183 -17.99 -19.80 15.93
C THR A 183 -17.05 -20.73 16.70
N PRO A 184 -16.41 -20.32 17.83
CA PRO A 184 -16.69 -19.11 18.62
C PRO A 184 -15.54 -18.10 18.76
N PHE A 185 -14.31 -18.34 18.26
CA PHE A 185 -13.15 -17.48 18.57
C PHE A 185 -12.17 -17.31 17.40
N GLY A 186 -11.60 -16.12 17.23
CA GLY A 186 -10.45 -15.87 16.36
C GLY A 186 -10.12 -14.39 16.13
N SER A 187 -9.37 -14.09 15.08
CA SER A 187 -8.86 -12.73 14.81
C SER A 187 -9.95 -11.66 14.62
N TRP A 188 -11.19 -12.09 14.37
CA TRP A 188 -12.37 -11.22 14.21
C TRP A 188 -12.65 -10.36 15.43
N ASP A 189 -12.53 -10.91 16.64
CA ASP A 189 -12.85 -10.17 17.88
C ASP A 189 -11.88 -8.99 18.02
N THR A 190 -10.59 -9.26 17.78
CA THR A 190 -9.55 -8.22 17.77
C THR A 190 -9.81 -7.15 16.70
N TRP A 191 -10.28 -7.55 15.52
CA TRP A 191 -10.59 -6.59 14.45
C TRP A 191 -11.84 -5.76 14.77
N ASP A 192 -12.89 -6.39 15.30
CA ASP A 192 -14.12 -5.71 15.71
C ASP A 192 -13.82 -4.74 16.88
N ASP A 193 -12.98 -5.12 17.85
CA ASP A 193 -12.51 -4.25 18.95
C ASP A 193 -11.74 -3.02 18.44
N ARG A 194 -10.83 -3.20 17.48
CA ARG A 194 -10.10 -2.08 16.86
C ARG A 194 -11.07 -1.14 16.13
N ILE A 195 -12.08 -1.67 15.44
CA ILE A 195 -13.08 -0.86 14.75
C ILE A 195 -13.92 -0.03 15.69
N ASP A 196 -14.32 -0.56 16.84
CA ASP A 196 -15.16 0.17 17.79
C ASP A 196 -14.48 1.43 18.33
N VAL A 197 -13.14 1.47 18.28
CA VAL A 197 -12.35 2.65 18.61
C VAL A 197 -11.99 3.49 17.37
N LEU A 198 -11.67 2.87 16.23
CA LEU A 198 -11.31 3.59 15.00
C LEU A 198 -12.49 4.27 14.32
N ILE A 199 -13.68 3.68 14.42
CA ILE A 199 -14.93 4.15 13.83
C ILE A 199 -16.00 4.09 14.93
N PRO A 200 -15.98 5.04 15.88
CA PRO A 200 -16.86 4.97 17.04
C PRO A 200 -18.31 5.25 16.65
N PHE A 201 -19.24 4.58 17.35
CA PHE A 201 -20.67 4.81 17.20
C PHE A 201 -21.12 6.00 18.07
N ASP A 202 -21.64 7.04 17.45
CA ASP A 202 -22.25 8.18 18.15
C ASP A 202 -23.71 7.84 18.48
N ARG A 203 -23.96 7.53 19.75
CA ARG A 203 -25.30 7.20 20.27
C ARG A 203 -26.32 8.34 20.10
N LYS A 204 -25.88 9.60 20.07
CA LYS A 204 -26.79 10.74 19.88
C LYS A 204 -27.24 10.85 18.43
N LYS A 205 -26.33 10.60 17.49
CA LYS A 205 -26.63 10.61 16.05
C LYS A 205 -27.19 9.30 15.54
N GLN A 206 -27.12 8.23 16.34
CA GLN A 206 -27.44 6.86 15.92
C GLN A 206 -26.66 6.46 14.66
N ASP A 207 -25.40 6.92 14.57
CA ASP A 207 -24.57 6.74 13.38
C ASP A 207 -23.09 6.57 13.75
N TYR A 208 -22.31 5.99 12.85
CA TYR A 208 -20.87 5.88 12.98
C TYR A 208 -20.20 7.17 12.55
N VAL A 209 -19.51 7.82 13.48
CA VAL A 209 -18.76 9.02 13.13
C VAL A 209 -17.44 8.63 12.47
N ASP A 210 -17.04 9.44 11.50
CA ASP A 210 -15.77 9.33 10.79
C ASP A 210 -15.54 7.99 10.07
N TYR A 211 -16.62 7.34 9.62
CA TYR A 211 -16.51 6.17 8.77
C TYR A 211 -15.55 6.43 7.59
N SER A 212 -14.66 5.47 7.36
CA SER A 212 -13.94 5.33 6.09
C SER A 212 -13.52 3.88 5.90
N THR A 213 -13.51 3.44 4.65
CA THR A 213 -13.01 2.10 4.31
C THR A 213 -11.53 1.99 4.64
N SER A 214 -10.78 3.11 4.58
CA SER A 214 -9.38 3.17 5.00
C SER A 214 -9.19 2.75 6.47
N ARG A 215 -10.10 3.12 7.37
CA ARG A 215 -10.05 2.71 8.78
C ARG A 215 -10.34 1.21 8.97
N LEU A 216 -11.14 0.60 8.08
CA LEU A 216 -11.29 -0.86 8.05
C LEU A 216 -9.97 -1.57 7.73
N PHE A 217 -9.18 -1.03 6.81
CA PHE A 217 -7.85 -1.55 6.52
C PHE A 217 -6.91 -1.43 7.73
N ALA A 218 -7.03 -0.36 8.53
CA ALA A 218 -6.22 -0.19 9.73
C ALA A 218 -6.44 -1.33 10.74
N ALA A 219 -7.68 -1.78 10.91
CA ALA A 219 -8.02 -2.84 11.84
C ALA A 219 -7.36 -4.18 11.50
N VAL A 220 -7.25 -4.53 10.22
CA VAL A 220 -6.67 -5.81 9.75
C VAL A 220 -5.18 -5.71 9.37
N TYR A 221 -4.63 -4.50 9.38
CA TYR A 221 -3.27 -4.25 8.90
C TYR A 221 -2.17 -5.03 9.64
N PRO A 222 -2.21 -5.18 10.98
CA PRO A 222 -1.20 -5.94 11.71
C PRO A 222 -1.07 -7.39 11.24
N GLU A 223 -2.21 -8.06 11.05
CA GLU A 223 -2.30 -9.44 10.59
C GLU A 223 -1.89 -9.58 9.12
N ALA A 224 -2.33 -8.66 8.26
CA ALA A 224 -1.90 -8.64 6.86
C ALA A 224 -0.39 -8.48 6.70
N VAL A 225 0.24 -7.61 7.49
CA VAL A 225 1.71 -7.47 7.51
C VAL A 225 2.39 -8.69 8.12
N ALA A 226 1.76 -9.37 9.09
CA ALA A 226 2.30 -10.60 9.65
C ALA A 226 2.35 -11.73 8.61
N LEU A 227 1.36 -11.81 7.71
CA LEU A 227 1.30 -12.76 6.59
C LEU A 227 2.27 -12.42 5.46
N ALA A 228 2.52 -11.13 5.21
CA ALA A 228 3.32 -10.67 4.08
C ALA A 228 4.73 -11.31 3.95
N PRO A 229 5.52 -11.60 5.00
CA PRO A 229 6.78 -12.33 4.86
C PRO A 229 6.63 -13.74 4.26
N LEU A 230 5.52 -14.44 4.53
CA LEU A 230 5.23 -15.73 3.91
C LEU A 230 4.92 -15.55 2.43
N ILE A 231 4.07 -14.58 2.11
CA ILE A 231 3.65 -14.29 0.74
C ILE A 231 4.80 -13.69 -0.08
N ALA A 232 5.73 -12.94 0.49
CA ALA A 232 6.85 -12.35 -0.25
C ALA A 232 8.01 -13.34 -0.48
N SER A 233 8.09 -14.41 0.32
CA SER A 233 9.21 -15.34 0.31
C SER A 233 9.05 -16.43 -0.77
N PRO A 234 10.01 -16.59 -1.69
CA PRO A 234 9.99 -17.69 -2.66
C PRO A 234 9.98 -19.08 -2.00
N PHE A 235 10.63 -19.21 -0.84
CA PHE A 235 10.63 -20.45 -0.06
C PHE A 235 9.21 -20.84 0.38
N TRP A 236 8.48 -19.91 0.99
CA TRP A 236 7.14 -20.17 1.50
C TRP A 236 6.11 -20.32 0.38
N ARG A 237 6.25 -19.57 -0.72
CA ARG A 237 5.43 -19.77 -1.94
C ARG A 237 5.57 -21.17 -2.50
N ARG A 238 6.80 -21.70 -2.59
CA ARG A 238 7.03 -23.08 -3.04
C ARG A 238 6.38 -24.10 -2.10
N LEU A 239 6.46 -23.91 -0.79
CA LEU A 239 5.79 -24.80 0.15
C LEU A 239 4.26 -24.74 0.02
N ALA A 240 3.70 -23.55 -0.20
CA ALA A 240 2.27 -23.35 -0.41
C ALA A 240 1.76 -24.04 -1.70
N GLY A 241 2.54 -24.07 -2.76
CA GLY A 241 2.23 -24.81 -4.00
C GLY A 241 2.79 -26.24 -4.05
N GLY A 242 3.34 -26.74 -2.93
CA GLY A 242 4.10 -27.99 -2.86
C GLY A 242 3.24 -29.22 -2.56
N THR A 243 3.90 -30.26 -2.04
CA THR A 243 3.25 -31.49 -1.54
C THR A 243 2.33 -31.22 -0.34
N GLU A 244 1.47 -32.16 0.01
CA GLU A 244 0.54 -32.01 1.14
C GLU A 244 1.25 -31.73 2.48
N ALA A 245 2.41 -32.36 2.72
CA ALA A 245 3.22 -32.09 3.91
C ALA A 245 3.83 -30.67 3.90
N GLU A 246 4.26 -30.18 2.74
CA GLU A 246 4.78 -28.82 2.59
C GLU A 246 3.68 -27.77 2.76
N GLN A 247 2.50 -28.02 2.18
CA GLN A 247 1.31 -27.20 2.37
C GLN A 247 0.91 -27.16 3.85
N ALA A 248 0.86 -28.29 4.54
CA ALA A 248 0.55 -28.35 5.97
C ALA A 248 1.51 -27.50 6.81
N ARG A 249 2.81 -27.49 6.48
CA ARG A 249 3.80 -26.63 7.15
C ARG A 249 3.56 -25.15 6.87
N PHE A 250 3.23 -24.78 5.64
CA PHE A 250 2.85 -23.41 5.29
C PHE A 250 1.60 -22.96 6.05
N LEU A 251 0.58 -23.81 6.12
CA LEU A 251 -0.70 -23.51 6.77
C LEU A 251 -0.56 -23.38 8.30
N ALA A 252 0.25 -24.22 8.93
CA ALA A 252 0.57 -24.09 10.35
C ALA A 252 1.23 -22.73 10.67
N GLU A 253 2.09 -22.26 9.77
CA GLU A 253 2.75 -20.95 9.88
C GLU A 253 1.79 -19.78 9.65
N VAL A 254 0.77 -19.94 8.81
CA VAL A 254 -0.31 -18.98 8.67
C VAL A 254 -1.16 -18.92 9.94
N ALA A 255 -1.57 -20.08 10.48
CA ALA A 255 -2.38 -20.17 11.69
C ALA A 255 -1.69 -19.57 12.92
N GLY A 256 -0.36 -19.63 13.00
CA GLY A 256 0.42 -18.97 14.05
C GLY A 256 0.48 -17.44 13.94
N ARG A 257 0.08 -16.84 12.81
CA ARG A 257 0.10 -15.39 12.56
C ARG A 257 -1.29 -14.76 12.58
N VAL A 258 -2.29 -15.50 12.12
CA VAL A 258 -3.69 -15.10 12.08
C VAL A 258 -4.49 -16.25 12.65
N THR A 259 -5.07 -16.04 13.83
CA THR A 259 -5.94 -17.03 14.47
C THR A 259 -7.18 -17.20 13.61
N TYR A 260 -7.21 -18.31 12.87
CA TYR A 260 -8.23 -18.70 11.89
C TYR A 260 -8.32 -20.23 11.89
N PRO A 261 -9.50 -20.85 12.01
CA PRO A 261 -9.62 -22.29 11.98
C PRO A 261 -9.59 -22.74 10.53
N TYR A 262 -8.39 -23.07 10.09
CA TYR A 262 -8.17 -23.70 8.80
C TYR A 262 -8.85 -25.08 8.78
N SER A 263 -9.70 -25.33 7.77
CA SER A 263 -10.27 -26.65 7.53
C SER A 263 -9.68 -27.28 6.26
N PRO A 264 -8.89 -28.37 6.37
CA PRO A 264 -8.32 -29.07 5.21
C PRO A 264 -9.35 -29.63 4.23
N THR A 265 -10.62 -29.79 4.67
CA THR A 265 -11.72 -30.34 3.88
C THR A 265 -12.49 -29.28 3.08
N ASP A 266 -12.30 -27.99 3.38
CA ASP A 266 -12.99 -26.87 2.72
C ASP A 266 -12.02 -26.02 1.87
N ARG A 267 -11.13 -26.70 1.11
CA ARG A 267 -10.11 -26.02 0.28
C ARG A 267 -10.71 -25.08 -0.78
N GLY A 268 -12.00 -25.24 -1.13
CA GLY A 268 -12.70 -24.38 -2.08
C GLY A 268 -13.24 -23.07 -1.46
N GLY A 269 -13.47 -23.04 -0.14
CA GLY A 269 -13.96 -21.85 0.58
C GLY A 269 -12.88 -21.06 1.33
N ASP A 270 -11.75 -21.69 1.67
CA ASP A 270 -10.67 -21.04 2.42
C ASP A 270 -9.77 -20.14 1.55
N ALA A 271 -9.65 -18.87 1.92
CA ALA A 271 -8.88 -17.88 1.16
C ALA A 271 -7.37 -18.18 1.14
N VAL A 272 -6.84 -18.82 2.19
CA VAL A 272 -5.41 -19.17 2.26
C VAL A 272 -5.11 -20.35 1.34
N ALA A 273 -5.95 -21.39 1.36
CA ALA A 273 -5.88 -22.54 0.47
C ALA A 273 -6.06 -22.12 -0.99
N HIS A 274 -7.05 -21.26 -1.28
CA HIS A 274 -7.27 -20.72 -2.61
C HIS A 274 -6.03 -20.00 -3.11
N TRP A 275 -5.46 -19.08 -2.32
CA TRP A 275 -4.23 -18.40 -2.70
C TRP A 275 -3.05 -19.37 -2.91
N ALA A 276 -2.89 -20.36 -2.01
CA ALA A 276 -1.83 -21.35 -2.10
C ALA A 276 -1.88 -22.14 -3.41
N LEU A 277 -3.08 -22.51 -3.88
CA LEU A 277 -3.30 -23.27 -5.10
C LEU A 277 -3.27 -22.39 -6.37
N ALA A 278 -3.93 -21.24 -6.35
CA ALA A 278 -4.19 -20.41 -7.52
C ALA A 278 -3.04 -19.43 -7.85
N ASP A 279 -2.36 -18.96 -6.81
CA ASP A 279 -1.62 -17.69 -6.85
C ASP A 279 -0.19 -17.77 -6.32
N SER A 280 0.15 -18.76 -5.49
CA SER A 280 1.46 -18.86 -4.84
C SER A 280 2.63 -18.87 -5.84
N TRP A 281 2.44 -19.50 -7.00
CA TRP A 281 3.43 -19.61 -8.07
C TRP A 281 3.48 -18.38 -9.00
N ARG A 282 2.47 -17.50 -8.96
CA ARG A 282 2.39 -16.34 -9.84
C ARG A 282 3.39 -15.25 -9.45
N PRO A 283 3.90 -14.44 -10.41
CA PRO A 283 4.71 -13.28 -10.08
C PRO A 283 3.92 -12.24 -9.25
N PRO A 284 4.61 -11.35 -8.52
CA PRO A 284 3.96 -10.28 -7.76
C PRO A 284 3.01 -9.44 -8.62
N SER A 285 1.81 -9.16 -8.11
CA SER A 285 0.86 -8.25 -8.76
C SER A 285 1.44 -6.85 -8.92
N ARG A 286 1.05 -6.18 -10.00
CA ARG A 286 1.42 -4.79 -10.28
C ARG A 286 0.23 -3.85 -10.07
N PRO A 287 0.46 -2.56 -9.76
CA PRO A 287 -0.62 -1.59 -9.74
C PRO A 287 -1.32 -1.52 -11.09
N LEU A 288 -2.66 -1.54 -11.08
CA LEU A 288 -3.47 -1.47 -12.31
C LEU A 288 -3.34 -0.15 -13.05
N THR A 289 -2.97 0.91 -12.32
CA THR A 289 -2.76 2.24 -12.86
C THR A 289 -1.53 2.84 -12.18
N THR A 290 -0.78 3.63 -12.93
CA THR A 290 0.40 4.34 -12.44
C THR A 290 0.17 5.84 -12.49
N TYR A 291 0.94 6.56 -11.69
CA TYR A 291 0.90 8.02 -11.72
C TYR A 291 1.47 8.54 -13.05
N THR A 292 0.81 9.53 -13.64
CA THR A 292 1.27 10.21 -14.87
C THR A 292 1.61 11.68 -14.55
N PRO A 293 2.90 12.06 -14.50
CA PRO A 293 3.33 13.43 -14.18
C PRO A 293 2.69 14.50 -15.05
N GLY A 294 2.45 15.70 -14.54
CA GLY A 294 1.90 16.81 -15.35
C GLY A 294 0.48 16.61 -15.91
N ARG A 295 -0.26 15.58 -15.45
CA ARG A 295 -1.69 15.44 -15.74
C ARG A 295 -2.52 16.52 -15.03
N VAL A 296 -2.08 16.94 -13.84
CA VAL A 296 -2.71 17.99 -13.03
C VAL A 296 -2.16 19.35 -13.46
N ARG A 297 -3.05 20.33 -13.71
CA ARG A 297 -2.71 21.67 -14.19
C ARG A 297 -2.99 22.69 -13.10
N GLY A 298 -1.98 23.48 -12.72
CA GLY A 298 -2.15 24.68 -11.87
C GLY A 298 -2.83 24.39 -10.54
N THR A 299 -4.15 24.42 -10.53
CA THR A 299 -5.03 24.12 -9.40
C THR A 299 -5.22 22.61 -9.20
N LEU A 300 -5.17 22.18 -7.94
CA LEU A 300 -5.49 20.81 -7.56
C LEU A 300 -6.99 20.55 -7.81
N PRO A 301 -7.36 19.44 -8.49
CA PRO A 301 -8.76 19.08 -8.65
C PRO A 301 -9.36 18.74 -7.28
N GLY A 302 -10.58 19.23 -7.01
CA GLY A 302 -11.35 18.83 -5.84
C GLY A 302 -11.74 17.35 -5.87
N ILE A 303 -12.28 16.86 -4.75
CA ILE A 303 -12.80 15.48 -4.68
C ILE A 303 -13.97 15.33 -5.65
N ALA A 304 -13.89 14.37 -6.58
CA ALA A 304 -14.95 14.13 -7.55
C ALA A 304 -16.26 13.73 -6.85
N ALA A 305 -17.39 14.33 -7.26
CA ALA A 305 -18.71 14.09 -6.68
C ALA A 305 -19.09 12.60 -6.63
N ASN A 306 -18.77 11.84 -7.69
CA ASN A 306 -19.02 10.39 -7.73
C ASN A 306 -18.23 9.59 -6.69
N ARG A 307 -17.10 10.12 -6.20
CA ARG A 307 -16.35 9.51 -5.09
C ARG A 307 -17.04 9.78 -3.76
N LEU A 308 -17.49 11.01 -3.53
CA LEU A 308 -18.24 11.39 -2.33
C LEU A 308 -19.54 10.57 -2.22
N ALA A 309 -20.32 10.50 -3.29
CA ALA A 309 -21.58 9.72 -3.30
C ALA A 309 -21.35 8.21 -3.07
N ARG A 310 -20.24 7.64 -3.54
CA ARG A 310 -19.87 6.25 -3.24
C ARG A 310 -19.52 6.07 -1.77
N HIS A 311 -18.75 7.01 -1.20
CA HIS A 311 -18.39 6.99 0.20
C HIS A 311 -19.62 7.07 1.12
N GLU A 312 -20.55 8.01 0.84
CA GLU A 312 -21.80 8.15 1.59
C GLU A 312 -22.65 6.87 1.56
N LYS A 313 -22.74 6.22 0.38
CA LYS A 313 -23.41 4.91 0.27
C LYS A 313 -22.70 3.85 1.12
N SER A 314 -21.38 3.78 1.09
CA SER A 314 -20.61 2.84 1.91
C SER A 314 -20.79 3.08 3.40
N ALA A 315 -20.81 4.34 3.85
CA ALA A 315 -21.09 4.72 5.23
C ALA A 315 -22.48 4.23 5.66
N MET A 316 -23.50 4.50 4.85
CA MET A 316 -24.88 4.04 5.11
C MET A 316 -24.97 2.51 5.22
N TRP A 317 -24.29 1.77 4.33
CA TRP A 317 -24.27 0.31 4.39
C TRP A 317 -23.53 -0.22 5.63
N PHE A 318 -22.44 0.43 6.03
CA PHE A 318 -21.72 0.10 7.25
C PHE A 318 -22.61 0.26 8.49
N SER A 319 -23.31 1.40 8.61
CA SER A 319 -24.21 1.68 9.73
C SER A 319 -25.37 0.69 9.83
N ARG A 320 -25.89 0.21 8.68
CA ARG A 320 -27.03 -0.72 8.66
C ARG A 320 -26.68 -2.18 8.95
N LEU A 321 -25.52 -2.66 8.49
CA LEU A 321 -25.27 -4.11 8.42
C LEU A 321 -24.27 -4.64 9.44
N ARG A 322 -23.36 -3.83 10.00
CA ARG A 322 -22.29 -4.15 11.01
C ARG A 322 -21.60 -5.55 10.94
N ARG A 323 -21.79 -6.32 9.87
CA ARG A 323 -21.35 -7.71 9.71
C ARG A 323 -20.64 -7.97 8.38
N ASN A 324 -20.53 -6.95 7.52
CA ASN A 324 -19.98 -7.06 6.17
C ASN A 324 -18.65 -6.31 5.99
N GLN A 325 -17.87 -6.12 7.06
CA GLN A 325 -16.61 -5.35 6.99
C GLN A 325 -15.62 -5.96 5.99
N GLY A 326 -15.44 -7.28 6.03
CA GLY A 326 -14.62 -8.02 5.06
C GLY A 326 -15.07 -7.79 3.62
N ARG A 327 -16.38 -7.90 3.37
CA ARG A 327 -16.96 -7.63 2.04
C ARG A 327 -16.73 -6.20 1.58
N THR A 328 -16.83 -5.21 2.48
CA THR A 328 -16.52 -3.81 2.17
C THR A 328 -15.06 -3.61 1.76
N LEU A 329 -14.12 -4.29 2.43
CA LEU A 329 -12.71 -4.29 2.05
C LEU A 329 -12.50 -4.89 0.65
N LEU A 330 -13.15 -6.03 0.36
CA LEU A 330 -13.04 -6.72 -0.95
C LEU A 330 -13.55 -5.86 -2.12
N PHE A 331 -14.55 -5.00 -1.91
CA PHE A 331 -15.02 -4.08 -2.95
C PHE A 331 -14.15 -2.81 -3.09
N HIS A 332 -13.21 -2.59 -2.18
CA HIS A 332 -12.39 -1.39 -2.20
C HIS A 332 -11.34 -1.46 -3.34
N GLY A 333 -11.19 -0.35 -4.07
CA GLY A 333 -10.30 -0.24 -5.22
C GLY A 333 -8.82 -0.58 -4.93
N HIS A 334 -8.42 -0.51 -3.67
CA HIS A 334 -7.07 -0.84 -3.20
C HIS A 334 -6.71 -2.32 -3.36
N LEU A 335 -7.67 -3.24 -3.25
CA LEU A 335 -7.44 -4.69 -3.37
C LEU A 335 -7.62 -5.23 -4.80
N LYS A 336 -8.13 -4.42 -5.73
CA LYS A 336 -8.32 -4.83 -7.14
C LYS A 336 -7.10 -5.49 -7.78
N PRO A 337 -5.84 -5.05 -7.56
CA PRO A 337 -4.66 -5.68 -8.17
C PRO A 337 -4.47 -7.16 -7.82
N VAL A 338 -4.91 -7.58 -6.64
CA VAL A 338 -4.82 -8.99 -6.21
C VAL A 338 -6.13 -9.73 -6.47
N LEU A 339 -7.28 -9.06 -6.38
CA LEU A 339 -8.59 -9.67 -6.68
C LEU A 339 -8.81 -9.98 -8.16
N LEU A 340 -8.29 -9.14 -9.07
CA LEU A 340 -8.36 -9.46 -10.50
C LEU A 340 -7.45 -10.63 -10.85
N ARG A 341 -6.38 -10.86 -10.08
CA ARG A 341 -5.50 -12.02 -10.26
C ARG A 341 -6.17 -13.29 -9.73
N ASP A 342 -6.81 -13.19 -8.57
CA ASP A 342 -7.60 -14.24 -7.92
C ASP A 342 -8.71 -14.81 -8.82
N ARG A 343 -9.16 -14.04 -9.84
CA ARG A 343 -10.32 -14.37 -10.69
C ARG A 343 -10.04 -14.54 -12.20
N ASP A 344 -8.80 -14.79 -12.63
CA ASP A 344 -8.49 -15.00 -14.06
C ASP A 344 -8.08 -16.47 -14.33
N PRO A 345 -8.74 -17.16 -15.28
CA PRO A 345 -8.78 -16.71 -16.68
C PRO A 345 -10.18 -16.44 -17.27
N GLN A 346 -10.34 -15.25 -17.85
CA GLN A 346 -11.48 -14.75 -18.65
C GLN A 346 -12.85 -14.70 -17.95
N TYR A 347 -13.02 -13.76 -17.01
CA TYR A 347 -14.36 -13.28 -16.67
C TYR A 347 -14.86 -12.27 -17.72
N VAL A 348 -15.71 -12.76 -18.63
CA VAL A 348 -16.56 -11.94 -19.48
C VAL A 348 -17.43 -11.06 -18.59
N LYS A 349 -17.29 -9.75 -18.79
CA LYS A 349 -18.07 -8.62 -18.32
C LYS A 349 -19.58 -8.89 -18.15
N TRP A 350 -20.00 -9.54 -17.06
CA TRP A 350 -21.41 -9.68 -16.65
C TRP A 350 -21.55 -9.73 -15.12
N GLU A 351 -21.01 -8.74 -14.41
CA GLU A 351 -21.39 -8.49 -13.01
C GLU A 351 -22.76 -7.80 -12.99
N GLY A 352 -23.81 -8.61 -12.86
CA GLY A 352 -25.18 -8.15 -12.66
C GLY A 352 -26.14 -9.18 -12.08
N THR A 353 -26.04 -10.48 -12.45
CA THR A 353 -27.24 -11.34 -12.27
C THR A 353 -27.00 -12.78 -11.81
N ILE A 354 -25.80 -13.28 -11.50
CA ILE A 354 -25.68 -14.68 -11.04
C ILE A 354 -25.01 -14.76 -9.67
N TRP A 355 -25.90 -14.57 -8.71
CA TRP A 355 -25.78 -14.83 -7.27
C TRP A 355 -25.97 -16.33 -6.95
N HIS A 356 -25.78 -17.25 -7.91
CA HIS A 356 -25.97 -18.70 -7.69
C HIS A 356 -25.08 -19.55 -8.60
N SER A 357 -24.02 -20.16 -8.04
CA SER A 357 -23.78 -21.61 -8.15
C SER A 357 -22.36 -21.96 -7.68
N THR A 358 -22.32 -22.73 -6.60
CA THR A 358 -21.35 -23.80 -6.37
C THR A 358 -21.08 -24.57 -7.66
N ARG A 359 -19.79 -24.67 -8.06
CA ARG A 359 -19.12 -25.82 -8.71
C ARG A 359 -18.09 -25.37 -9.77
N THR A 360 -16.82 -25.23 -9.37
CA THR A 360 -15.71 -25.02 -10.34
C THR A 360 -14.30 -25.42 -9.83
N ASP A 361 -14.17 -26.50 -9.05
CA ASP A 361 -12.86 -26.86 -8.45
C ASP A 361 -11.90 -27.67 -9.35
N ASP A 362 -12.38 -28.44 -10.34
CA ASP A 362 -11.50 -29.34 -11.10
C ASP A 362 -10.98 -28.74 -12.41
N GLN A 363 -11.77 -27.91 -13.10
CA GLN A 363 -11.34 -27.20 -14.30
C GLN A 363 -10.28 -26.13 -14.00
N MET A 364 -10.36 -25.51 -12.82
CA MET A 364 -9.37 -24.53 -12.36
C MET A 364 -8.00 -25.19 -12.13
N LYS A 365 -7.96 -26.38 -11.50
CA LYS A 365 -6.71 -27.13 -11.28
C LYS A 365 -6.03 -27.51 -12.60
N GLU A 366 -6.80 -27.96 -13.58
CA GLU A 366 -6.26 -28.36 -14.88
C GLU A 366 -5.74 -27.17 -15.71
N GLN A 367 -6.44 -26.02 -15.66
CA GLN A 367 -5.98 -24.79 -16.32
C GLN A 367 -4.73 -24.20 -15.67
N VAL A 368 -4.65 -24.19 -14.33
CA VAL A 368 -3.47 -23.72 -13.59
C VAL A 368 -2.26 -24.60 -13.90
N GLU A 369 -2.42 -25.93 -13.92
CA GLU A 369 -1.34 -26.86 -14.26
C GLU A 369 -0.84 -26.65 -15.70
N LYS A 370 -1.74 -26.36 -16.64
CA LYS A 370 -1.39 -26.06 -18.03
C LYS A 370 -0.62 -24.74 -18.16
N MET A 371 -1.04 -23.68 -17.44
CA MET A 371 -0.32 -22.41 -17.41
C MET A 371 1.07 -22.55 -16.77
N ARG A 372 1.17 -23.32 -15.68
CA ARG A 372 2.43 -23.62 -14.99
C ARG A 372 3.44 -24.27 -15.94
N ARG A 373 3.04 -25.33 -16.66
CA ARG A 373 3.88 -26.01 -17.65
C ARG A 373 4.32 -25.10 -18.80
N THR A 374 3.47 -24.17 -19.21
CA THR A 374 3.78 -23.24 -20.31
C THR A 374 4.84 -22.22 -19.89
N LEU A 375 4.77 -21.72 -18.65
CA LEU A 375 5.75 -20.77 -18.12
C LEU A 375 7.07 -21.44 -17.72
N GLU A 376 7.02 -22.67 -17.21
CA GLU A 376 8.22 -23.48 -16.93
C GLU A 376 8.94 -23.94 -18.20
N GLY A 377 8.22 -24.08 -19.33
CA GLY A 377 8.79 -24.40 -20.65
C GLY A 377 9.42 -23.21 -21.40
N THR A 378 9.32 -21.99 -20.87
CA THR A 378 9.95 -20.80 -21.47
C THR A 378 11.24 -20.50 -20.70
N ASP A 379 12.39 -20.85 -21.28
CA ASP A 379 13.75 -20.84 -20.68
C ASP A 379 14.11 -19.55 -19.90
N PRO A 380 14.81 -19.64 -18.74
CA PRO A 380 15.02 -18.53 -17.82
C PRO A 380 16.34 -17.82 -18.12
N ARG A 381 16.27 -16.66 -18.78
CA ARG A 381 17.32 -15.64 -18.67
C ARG A 381 16.91 -14.59 -17.65
N LEU A 382 16.88 -14.99 -16.38
CA LEU A 382 17.04 -14.03 -15.29
C LEU A 382 18.55 -13.69 -15.20
N PRO A 383 18.94 -12.41 -15.23
CA PRO A 383 20.33 -12.04 -14.96
C PRO A 383 20.71 -12.55 -13.57
N HIS A 384 21.83 -13.27 -13.49
CA HIS A 384 22.40 -13.82 -12.27
C HIS A 384 22.24 -12.87 -11.07
N GLN A 385 21.26 -13.14 -10.21
CA GLN A 385 21.30 -12.68 -8.84
C GLN A 385 22.24 -13.62 -8.08
N CYS A 386 23.25 -13.01 -7.47
CA CYS A 386 24.32 -13.66 -6.76
C CYS A 386 23.78 -14.77 -5.84
N ALA A 387 24.24 -16.00 -6.04
CA ALA A 387 23.98 -17.10 -5.14
C ALA A 387 24.69 -16.82 -3.81
N GLU A 388 23.94 -16.45 -2.78
CA GLU A 388 24.43 -16.53 -1.41
C GLU A 388 24.61 -18.01 -1.07
N SER A 389 25.86 -18.44 -1.11
CA SER A 389 26.29 -19.74 -0.61
C SER A 389 26.14 -19.75 0.91
N ALA A 390 25.36 -20.71 1.40
CA ALA A 390 25.31 -21.07 2.80
C ALA A 390 26.70 -21.55 3.24
N ARG A 391 27.42 -20.71 3.99
CA ARG A 391 28.41 -21.07 5.02
C ARG A 391 29.00 -19.79 5.61
N SER A 392 28.49 -19.36 6.75
CA SER A 392 29.26 -18.55 7.69
C SER A 392 28.95 -19.00 9.11
N THR A 393 29.74 -19.97 9.55
CA THR A 393 29.98 -20.31 10.95
C THR A 393 30.64 -19.10 11.61
N PHE A 394 29.89 -18.36 12.43
CA PHE A 394 30.46 -17.38 13.34
C PHE A 394 31.05 -18.12 14.54
N THR A 395 32.38 -18.35 14.52
CA THR A 395 33.14 -18.74 15.70
C THR A 395 33.53 -17.50 16.49
N HIS A 396 33.06 -17.46 17.73
CA HIS A 396 33.40 -16.51 18.76
C HIS A 396 34.92 -16.61 19.07
N ARG A 397 35.66 -15.49 18.99
CA ARG A 397 37.00 -15.37 19.59
C ARG A 397 36.89 -14.47 20.83
N PRO A 398 37.37 -14.88 22.02
CA PRO A 398 37.40 -14.01 23.18
C PRO A 398 38.63 -13.10 23.14
N GLY A 399 38.43 -11.89 23.66
CA GLY A 399 39.43 -10.83 23.73
C GLY A 399 40.60 -11.16 24.67
N ARG A 400 41.76 -10.64 24.27
CA ARG A 400 43.01 -10.61 25.01
C ARG A 400 43.04 -9.34 25.87
N PRO A 401 43.43 -9.38 27.15
CA PRO A 401 43.91 -8.20 27.86
C PRO A 401 45.45 -8.11 27.82
N LEU A 402 45.97 -6.90 27.68
CA LEU A 402 47.36 -6.50 27.97
C LEU A 402 47.39 -5.83 29.38
N PRO A 403 48.54 -5.34 29.88
CA PRO A 403 49.57 -6.10 30.59
C PRO A 403 49.85 -5.52 32.01
N GLY A 404 50.55 -6.25 32.89
CA GLY A 404 51.29 -5.59 33.97
C GLY A 404 51.58 -6.35 35.28
N ARG A 405 52.83 -6.80 35.38
CA ARG A 405 53.78 -6.75 36.53
C ARG A 405 53.72 -7.75 37.71
N SER A 406 54.95 -8.28 37.94
CA SER A 406 55.66 -8.68 39.20
C SER A 406 55.19 -9.98 39.88
N SER A 407 56.02 -10.94 40.31
CA SER A 407 57.44 -10.98 40.70
C SER A 407 57.93 -12.44 40.93
N THR A 408 59.25 -12.61 41.17
CA THR A 408 60.02 -13.81 41.62
C THR A 408 60.36 -14.85 40.54
N ARG A 409 61.61 -15.30 40.32
CA ARG A 409 62.91 -15.22 41.02
C ARG A 409 64.02 -14.72 40.11
#